data_AF-A0A6A6DPK7-F1
#
_entry.id   AF-A0A6A6DPK7-F1
#
_cell.length_a   1.000
_cell.length_b   1.000
_cell.length_c   1.000
_cell.angle_alpha   90.00
_cell.angle_beta   90.00
_cell.angle_gamma   90.00
#
_symmetry.space_group_name_H-M   'P 1'
#
loop_
_entity.id
_entity.type
_entity.pdbx_description
1 polymer ?
#
loop_
_entity_poly.entity_id
_entity_poly.type
_entity_poly.pdbx_seq_one_letter_code
_entity_poly.pdbx_strand_id
1 'polypeptide(L)'
;EYINPSKTNVPTLNKPKSPHLQLIKPTVTLIVKLNNSQIPCWNAVYCKYENKKRNYIQQKSAINRISTYITTTISATYIELICNQPTVYNRLVVLQKLLAPTHESWLQEIKDKYRL
;
A
#
# COMPACT_ATOMS: atom_id res chain seq x y z
N GLU A 1 -9.99 2.44 9.75
CA GLU A 1 -9.57 3.63 10.51
C GLU A 1 -9.53 4.81 9.57
N TYR A 2 -9.90 6.00 10.02
CA TYR A 2 -9.76 7.23 9.23
C TYR A 2 -8.27 7.60 9.09
N ILE A 3 -7.77 7.71 7.87
CA ILE A 3 -6.39 8.14 7.61
C ILE A 3 -6.37 9.67 7.59
N ASN A 4 -5.75 10.29 8.59
CA ASN A 4 -5.60 11.74 8.65
C ASN A 4 -4.54 12.19 7.61
N PRO A 5 -4.93 12.95 6.56
CA PRO A 5 -4.01 13.37 5.49
C PRO A 5 -2.97 14.41 5.94
N SER A 6 -3.16 15.07 7.09
CA SER A 6 -2.18 16.00 7.67
C SER A 6 -1.03 15.28 8.38
N LYS A 7 -1.13 13.96 8.61
CA LYS A 7 -0.02 13.18 9.16
C LYS A 7 1.02 12.94 8.06
N THR A 8 2.17 13.57 8.21
CA THR A 8 3.33 13.41 7.30
C THR A 8 4.10 12.12 7.56
N ASN A 9 3.91 11.48 8.72
CA ASN A 9 4.61 10.26 9.09
C ASN A 9 3.87 9.03 8.55
N VAL A 10 3.86 8.88 7.22
CA VAL A 10 3.26 7.73 6.55
C VAL A 10 4.32 6.64 6.42
N PRO A 11 4.03 5.39 6.85
CA PRO A 11 4.99 4.30 6.76
C PRO A 11 5.38 4.05 5.30
N THR A 12 6.67 4.08 5.02
CA THR A 12 7.20 3.81 3.68
C THR A 12 7.15 2.31 3.39
N LEU A 13 6.64 1.95 2.20
CA LEU A 13 6.66 0.58 1.74
C LEU A 13 8.09 0.16 1.36
N ASN A 14 8.74 -0.60 2.23
CA ASN A 14 10.12 -1.05 2.03
C ASN A 14 10.17 -2.41 1.34
N LYS A 15 10.97 -2.50 0.26
CA LYS A 15 11.23 -3.79 -0.39
C LYS A 15 12.02 -4.69 0.57
N PRO A 16 11.57 -5.94 0.80
CA PRO A 16 12.34 -6.85 1.64
C PRO A 16 13.69 -7.17 1.00
N LYS A 17 14.73 -7.17 1.82
CA LYS A 17 16.09 -7.54 1.40
C LYS A 17 16.18 -9.05 1.24
N SER A 18 16.77 -9.52 0.14
CA SER A 18 17.05 -10.93 -0.05
C SER A 18 18.00 -11.41 1.06
N PRO A 19 17.74 -12.56 1.69
CA PRO A 19 18.69 -13.14 2.62
C PRO A 19 19.94 -13.60 1.85
N HIS A 20 21.08 -13.60 2.55
CA HIS A 20 22.34 -14.13 2.06
C HIS A 20 22.75 -15.34 2.90
N LEU A 21 23.39 -16.33 2.26
CA LEU A 21 23.84 -17.56 2.94
C LEU A 21 24.81 -17.29 4.10
N GLN A 22 25.50 -16.14 4.05
CA GLN A 22 26.36 -15.61 5.11
C GLN A 22 25.63 -15.41 6.45
N LEU A 23 24.29 -15.28 6.44
CA LEU A 23 23.47 -15.24 7.66
C LEU A 23 23.48 -16.56 8.42
N ILE A 24 23.69 -17.69 7.74
CA ILE A 24 23.73 -19.04 8.33
C ILE A 24 25.17 -19.49 8.52
N LYS A 25 26.04 -19.19 7.57
CA LYS A 25 27.46 -19.52 7.62
C LYS A 25 28.29 -18.42 6.95
N PRO A 26 29.07 -17.62 7.72
CA PRO A 26 29.72 -16.40 7.23
C PRO A 26 30.62 -16.57 6.00
N THR A 27 31.25 -17.73 5.84
CA THR A 27 32.21 -18.01 4.77
C THR A 27 31.60 -18.64 3.51
N VAL A 28 30.28 -18.88 3.51
CA VAL A 28 29.61 -19.61 2.44
C VAL A 28 28.82 -18.68 1.52
N THR A 29 29.09 -18.79 0.23
CA THR A 29 28.40 -18.08 -0.86
C THR A 29 27.50 -18.99 -1.70
N LEU A 30 27.65 -20.32 -1.59
CA LEU A 30 26.90 -21.31 -2.36
C LEU A 30 26.16 -22.29 -1.45
N ILE A 31 24.90 -22.58 -1.77
CA ILE A 31 24.02 -23.42 -0.93
C ILE A 31 24.56 -24.83 -0.72
N VAL A 32 25.29 -25.37 -1.71
CA VAL A 32 25.92 -26.71 -1.66
C VAL A 32 26.99 -26.85 -0.58
N LYS A 33 27.50 -25.73 -0.04
CA LYS A 33 28.48 -25.73 1.06
C LYS A 33 27.83 -25.71 2.44
N LEU A 34 26.50 -25.73 2.51
CA LEU A 34 25.75 -25.92 3.75
C LEU A 34 25.68 -27.41 4.09
N ASN A 35 25.76 -27.72 5.39
CA ASN A 35 25.55 -29.08 5.86
C ASN A 35 24.05 -29.38 6.07
N ASN A 36 23.74 -30.65 6.35
CA ASN A 36 22.36 -31.13 6.52
C ASN A 36 21.59 -30.43 7.65
N SER A 37 22.28 -29.87 8.66
CA SER A 37 21.62 -29.11 9.74
C SER A 37 21.43 -27.63 9.40
N GLN A 38 22.23 -27.06 8.49
CA GLN A 38 22.14 -25.67 8.04
C GLN A 38 21.12 -25.46 6.92
N ILE A 39 20.87 -26.48 6.09
CA ILE A 39 19.89 -26.42 4.99
C ILE A 39 18.47 -26.10 5.50
N PRO A 40 17.94 -26.77 6.55
CA PRO A 40 16.63 -26.42 7.12
C PRO A 40 16.55 -24.98 7.62
N CYS A 41 17.60 -24.49 8.29
CA CYS A 41 17.66 -23.11 8.76
C CYS A 41 17.64 -22.12 7.60
N TRP A 42 18.41 -22.36 6.54
CA TRP A 42 18.40 -21.55 5.33
C TRP A 42 17.01 -21.55 4.67
N ASN A 43 16.39 -22.71 4.53
CA ASN A 43 15.05 -22.83 3.95
C ASN A 43 14.01 -22.04 4.75
N ALA A 44 14.05 -22.09 6.08
CA ALA A 44 13.15 -21.31 6.93
C ALA A 44 13.33 -19.79 6.73
N VAL A 45 14.58 -19.32 6.68
CA VAL A 45 14.90 -17.89 6.41
C VAL A 45 14.41 -17.47 5.03
N TYR A 46 14.65 -18.30 4.01
CA TYR A 46 14.25 -18.03 2.64
C TYR A 46 12.72 -18.02 2.49
N CYS A 47 12.01 -18.96 3.10
CA CYS A 47 10.54 -18.99 3.14
C CYS A 47 9.97 -17.73 3.78
N LYS A 48 10.55 -17.26 4.89
CA LYS A 48 10.14 -16.00 5.54
C LYS A 48 10.35 -14.79 4.62
N TYR A 49 11.43 -14.77 3.86
CA TYR A 49 11.68 -13.73 2.85
C TYR A 49 10.65 -13.76 1.72
N GLU A 50 10.36 -14.92 1.13
CA GLU A 50 9.37 -15.04 0.06
C GLU A 50 7.97 -14.62 0.53
N ASN A 51 7.59 -14.93 1.77
CA ASN A 51 6.36 -14.43 2.37
C ASN A 51 6.34 -12.89 2.46
N LYS A 52 7.41 -12.27 2.96
CA LYS A 52 7.53 -10.81 3.01
C LYS A 52 7.48 -10.18 1.61
N LYS A 53 8.12 -10.80 0.63
CA LYS A 53 8.13 -10.36 -0.77
C LYS A 53 6.74 -10.42 -1.39
N ARG A 54 6.00 -11.51 -1.17
CA ARG A 54 4.59 -11.62 -1.62
C ARG A 54 3.73 -10.52 -1.02
N ASN A 55 3.83 -10.29 0.29
CA ASN A 55 3.09 -9.21 0.96
C ASN A 55 3.45 -7.83 0.40
N TYR A 56 4.75 -7.57 0.17
CA TYR A 56 5.21 -6.32 -0.45
C TYR A 56 4.62 -6.13 -1.86
N ILE A 57 4.58 -7.18 -2.69
CA ILE A 57 3.99 -7.09 -4.04
C ILE A 57 2.49 -6.78 -3.97
N GLN A 58 1.76 -7.43 -3.07
CA GLN A 58 0.34 -7.18 -2.86
C GLN A 58 0.08 -5.74 -2.40
N GLN A 59 0.85 -5.25 -1.42
CA GLN A 59 0.75 -3.87 -0.94
C GLN A 59 1.08 -2.86 -2.03
N LYS A 60 2.14 -3.09 -2.82
CA LYS A 60 2.50 -2.24 -3.96
C LYS A 60 1.40 -2.21 -5.03
N SER A 61 0.79 -3.36 -5.31
CA SER A 61 -0.33 -3.45 -6.25
C SER A 61 -1.56 -2.70 -5.74
N ALA A 62 -1.88 -2.80 -4.45
CA ALA A 62 -2.97 -2.06 -3.83
C ALA A 62 -2.74 -0.54 -3.90
N ILE A 63 -1.52 -0.07 -3.58
CA ILE A 63 -1.15 1.34 -3.72
C ILE A 63 -1.34 1.80 -5.17
N ASN A 64 -0.83 1.04 -6.14
CA ASN A 64 -1.02 1.39 -7.55
C ASN A 64 -2.49 1.44 -7.95
N ARG A 65 -3.32 0.49 -7.50
CA ARG A 65 -4.77 0.51 -7.75
C ARG A 65 -5.44 1.75 -7.18
N ILE A 66 -5.09 2.14 -5.96
CA ILE A 66 -5.59 3.37 -5.34
C ILE A 66 -5.16 4.59 -6.14
N SER A 67 -3.87 4.67 -6.51
CA SER A 67 -3.36 5.77 -7.34
C SER A 67 -4.07 5.84 -8.69
N THR A 68 -4.26 4.71 -9.37
CA THR A 68 -5.02 4.64 -10.62
C THR A 68 -6.46 5.11 -10.39
N TYR A 69 -7.15 4.62 -9.36
CA TYR A 69 -8.51 5.04 -9.07
C TYR A 69 -8.63 6.57 -8.84
N ILE A 70 -7.67 7.15 -8.10
CA ILE A 70 -7.61 8.61 -7.91
C ILE A 70 -7.43 9.30 -9.27
N THR A 71 -6.48 8.87 -10.10
CA THR A 71 -6.19 9.56 -11.36
C THR A 71 -7.26 9.35 -12.44
N THR A 72 -7.89 8.19 -12.50
CA THR A 72 -8.85 7.85 -13.56
C THR A 72 -10.28 8.17 -13.20
N THR A 73 -10.65 8.01 -11.94
CA THR A 73 -12.04 8.17 -11.50
C THR A 73 -12.22 9.53 -10.85
N ILE A 74 -11.42 9.86 -9.84
CA ILE A 74 -11.56 11.16 -9.16
C ILE A 74 -11.20 12.29 -10.13
N SER A 75 -10.03 12.22 -10.80
CA SER A 75 -9.69 13.30 -11.73
C SER A 75 -10.70 13.41 -12.87
N ALA A 76 -11.08 12.32 -13.55
CA ALA A 76 -11.98 12.44 -14.70
C ALA A 76 -13.41 12.90 -14.31
N THR A 77 -13.98 12.34 -13.24
CA THR A 77 -15.34 12.66 -12.81
C THR A 77 -15.43 14.08 -12.25
N TYR A 78 -14.41 14.54 -11.53
CA TYR A 78 -14.47 15.84 -10.88
C TYR A 78 -13.83 16.96 -11.71
N ILE A 79 -12.91 16.69 -12.64
CA ILE A 79 -12.24 17.72 -13.48
C ILE A 79 -13.26 18.64 -14.14
N GLU A 80 -14.33 18.11 -14.72
CA GLU A 80 -15.35 18.94 -15.37
C GLU A 80 -16.09 19.82 -14.37
N LEU A 81 -16.29 19.33 -13.14
CA LEU A 81 -16.97 20.04 -12.05
C LEU A 81 -16.10 21.13 -11.42
N ILE A 82 -14.77 20.96 -11.41
CA ILE A 82 -13.82 21.96 -10.87
C ILE A 82 -13.26 22.92 -11.95
N CYS A 83 -13.09 22.51 -13.20
CA CYS A 83 -12.45 23.35 -14.24
C CYS A 83 -13.15 24.68 -14.47
N ASN A 84 -14.48 24.74 -14.27
CA ASN A 84 -15.28 25.97 -14.40
C ASN A 84 -15.08 26.98 -13.26
N GLN A 85 -14.26 26.66 -12.25
CA GLN A 85 -13.97 27.59 -11.16
C GLN A 85 -12.81 28.54 -11.53
N PRO A 86 -12.94 29.85 -11.20
CA PRO A 86 -12.06 30.90 -11.72
C PRO A 86 -10.65 30.91 -11.10
N THR A 87 -10.48 30.31 -9.90
CA THR A 87 -9.20 30.28 -9.20
C THR A 87 -8.87 28.88 -8.70
N VAL A 88 -7.58 28.58 -8.53
CA VAL A 88 -7.10 27.31 -7.96
C VAL A 88 -7.69 27.08 -6.56
N TYR A 89 -7.82 28.13 -5.75
CA TYR A 89 -8.46 28.05 -4.44
C TYR A 89 -9.93 27.58 -4.54
N ASN A 90 -10.73 28.16 -5.44
CA ASN A 90 -12.13 27.78 -5.64
C ASN A 90 -12.27 26.32 -6.12
N ARG A 91 -11.33 25.86 -6.97
CA ARG A 91 -11.26 24.45 -7.41
C ARG A 91 -11.06 23.50 -6.22
N LEU A 92 -10.12 23.82 -5.33
CA LEU A 92 -9.82 23.00 -4.16
C LEU A 92 -10.99 22.94 -3.16
N VAL A 93 -11.67 24.07 -2.92
CA VAL A 93 -12.85 24.11 -2.03
C VAL A 93 -14.00 23.26 -2.57
N VAL A 94 -14.27 23.33 -3.88
CA VAL A 94 -15.31 22.51 -4.52
C VAL A 94 -14.93 21.03 -4.49
N LEU A 95 -13.68 20.69 -4.81
CA LEU A 95 -13.20 19.30 -4.72
C LEU A 95 -13.33 18.74 -3.30
N GLN A 96 -12.99 19.54 -2.27
CA GLN A 96 -13.11 19.12 -0.87
C GLN A 96 -14.57 18.83 -0.48
N LYS A 97 -15.53 19.63 -0.95
CA LYS A 97 -16.96 19.40 -0.73
C LYS A 97 -17.46 18.15 -1.44
N LEU A 98 -17.01 17.92 -2.68
CA LEU A 98 -17.43 16.77 -3.49
C LEU A 98 -16.84 15.44 -2.98
N LEU A 99 -15.65 15.48 -2.38
CA LEU A 99 -15.00 14.33 -1.76
C LEU A 99 -15.38 14.13 -0.29
N ALA A 100 -16.10 15.06 0.32
CA ALA A 100 -16.56 14.90 1.69
C ALA A 100 -17.58 13.75 1.75
N PRO A 101 -17.43 12.79 2.68
CA PRO A 101 -18.42 11.74 2.85
C PRO A 101 -19.77 12.40 3.18
N THR A 102 -20.74 12.24 2.31
CA THR A 102 -22.12 12.61 2.60
C THR A 102 -22.64 11.69 3.71
N HIS A 103 -23.50 12.21 4.57
CA HIS A 103 -24.09 11.47 5.69
C HIS A 103 -24.67 10.10 5.28
N GLU A 104 -25.22 10.00 4.06
CA GLU A 104 -25.72 8.76 3.45
C GLU A 104 -24.63 7.77 3.04
N SER A 105 -23.55 8.23 2.40
CA SER A 105 -22.43 7.34 2.03
C SER A 105 -21.72 6.79 3.27
N TRP A 106 -21.56 7.63 4.30
CA TRP A 106 -21.05 7.21 5.61
C TRP A 106 -21.98 6.22 6.33
N LEU A 107 -23.30 6.47 6.33
CA LEU A 107 -24.29 5.55 6.87
C LEU A 107 -24.25 4.18 6.17
N GLN A 108 -24.13 4.18 4.84
CA GLN A 108 -24.08 2.95 4.07
C GLN A 108 -22.78 2.17 4.30
N GLU A 109 -21.64 2.86 4.37
CA GLU A 109 -20.36 2.26 4.73
C GLU A 109 -20.38 1.64 6.15
N ILE A 110 -21.09 2.27 7.10
CA ILE A 110 -21.31 1.71 8.44
C ILE A 110 -22.20 0.46 8.39
N LYS A 111 -23.31 0.49 7.65
CA LYS A 111 -24.19 -0.67 7.49
C LYS A 111 -23.45 -1.87 6.91
N ASP A 112 -22.67 -1.64 5.84
CA ASP A 112 -21.90 -2.71 5.20
C ASP A 112 -20.81 -3.28 6.13
N LYS A 113 -20.15 -2.41 6.92
CA LYS A 113 -19.08 -2.81 7.84
C LYS A 113 -19.57 -3.60 9.06
N TYR A 114 -20.76 -3.27 9.56
CA TYR A 114 -21.34 -3.93 10.74
C TYR A 114 -22.46 -4.93 10.41
N ARG A 115 -22.78 -5.13 9.12
CA ARG A 115 -23.91 -5.94 8.62
C ARG A 115 -25.23 -5.60 9.31
N LEU A 116 -25.50 -4.31 9.46
CA LEU A 116 -26.78 -3.78 9.96
C LEU A 116 -27.82 -3.68 8.86
#